data_AF-A0A9D6Q387-F1
#
_entry.id   AF-A0A9D6Q387-F1
#
_cell.length_a   1.000
_cell.length_b   1.000
_cell.length_c   1.000
_cell.angle_alpha   90.00
_cell.angle_beta   90.00
_cell.angle_gamma   90.00
#
_symmetry.space_group_name_H-M   'P 1'
#
loop_
_entity.id
_entity.type
_entity.pdbx_description
1 polymer ?
#
loop_
_entity_poly.entity_id
_entity_poly.type
_entity_poly.pdbx_seq_one_letter_code
_entity_poly.pdbx_strand_id
1 'polypeptide(L)'
;MKVLVATMDIKKIKAEAMVISLFEKEGMGGYKDFDKAARGLIADLVKKGNFKGKAGESLFLLPSPEIYPERILLLGLGEKEKYTLDKMRQASAKAGQEMRSRGIKTFAMQVPGSDALKEDNKRKGQAIAEGLILGLYQFEEYKTEKKEEKRIDEVVIAARDEREAREVKKGVELGRVLAEAANFTRDLVNRPSNDKTPIMLSDEARRMAGRFGLSCEILNEAAIKRLKMGGLLGVARGSKEPPRFIILGHNKNAKNLDTIVIIGKAITFDSGGISIKPSENMEKMKYDMSGGAAVMGAMQAAARLKIPLRIIGLIPAAENLPSGAAQKPGDIVRMHDGKTVEIISTDAEGRMILEYGELIKSDIADMKNVGGRPAGTITGGFFLSRFIEKTPWAHLDIAGTAWEEKGRPYKPKGATGIGVRLLSELFINW
;
A
#
# COMPACT_ATOMS: atom_id res chain seq x y z
N MET A 1 7.92 14.16 -9.13
CA MET A 1 8.88 13.14 -9.57
C MET A 1 8.42 12.46 -10.85
N LYS A 2 9.20 12.56 -11.93
CA LYS A 2 9.22 11.59 -13.03
C LYS A 2 10.29 10.52 -12.72
N VAL A 3 10.12 9.32 -13.25
CA VAL A 3 11.18 8.29 -13.25
C VAL A 3 11.44 7.90 -14.70
N LEU A 4 12.62 8.26 -15.20
CA LEU A 4 13.07 8.00 -16.57
C LEU A 4 14.03 6.79 -16.58
N VAL A 5 14.16 6.16 -17.75
CA VAL A 5 15.12 5.07 -17.99
C VAL A 5 15.89 5.38 -19.26
N ALA A 6 17.22 5.34 -19.19
CA ALA A 6 18.11 5.76 -20.26
C ALA A 6 19.28 4.79 -20.50
N THR A 7 19.62 4.57 -21.77
CA THR A 7 20.80 3.84 -22.23
C THR A 7 21.96 4.81 -22.43
N MET A 8 22.69 5.11 -21.37
CA MET A 8 23.77 6.09 -21.43
C MET A 8 24.98 5.68 -20.61
N ASP A 9 26.17 5.97 -21.15
CA ASP A 9 27.35 6.23 -20.34
C ASP A 9 26.96 7.20 -19.22
N ILE A 10 27.19 6.76 -17.97
CA ILE A 10 26.89 7.48 -16.73
C ILE A 10 27.48 8.91 -16.71
N LYS A 11 28.57 9.14 -17.45
CA LYS A 11 29.23 10.45 -17.62
C LYS A 11 28.43 11.46 -18.46
N LYS A 12 27.43 11.00 -19.22
CA LYS A 12 26.60 11.81 -20.13
C LYS A 12 25.21 12.12 -19.57
N ILE A 13 24.84 11.55 -18.41
CA ILE A 13 23.54 11.76 -17.78
C ILE A 13 23.58 13.08 -17.01
N LYS A 14 22.83 14.09 -17.48
CA LYS A 14 22.67 15.39 -16.80
C LYS A 14 21.76 15.25 -15.58
N ALA A 15 22.29 15.43 -14.39
CA ALA A 15 21.54 15.50 -13.13
C ALA A 15 22.37 16.23 -12.06
N GLU A 16 21.72 16.81 -11.03
CA GLU A 16 22.45 17.49 -9.93
C GLU A 16 23.31 16.53 -9.10
N ALA A 17 22.99 15.22 -9.07
CA ALA A 17 23.73 14.22 -8.30
C ALA A 17 23.63 12.80 -8.90
N MET A 18 24.55 11.93 -8.50
CA MET A 18 24.61 10.52 -8.89
C MET A 18 24.61 9.58 -7.68
N VAL A 19 23.90 8.46 -7.76
CA VAL A 19 23.90 7.39 -6.75
C VAL A 19 24.75 6.21 -7.24
N ILE A 20 25.77 5.87 -6.46
CA ILE A 20 26.71 4.76 -6.71
C ILE A 20 26.45 3.71 -5.64
N SER A 21 25.92 2.54 -6.06
CA SER A 21 25.48 1.50 -5.13
C SER A 21 26.48 0.35 -5.05
N LEU A 22 27.06 0.09 -3.88
CA LEU A 22 28.12 -0.91 -3.67
C LEU A 22 27.68 -2.01 -2.69
N PHE A 23 28.16 -3.24 -2.91
CA PHE A 23 28.02 -4.36 -1.95
C PHE A 23 29.18 -4.35 -0.94
N GLU A 24 28.99 -5.04 0.19
CA GLU A 24 30.09 -5.33 1.09
C GLU A 24 31.18 -6.15 0.36
N LYS A 25 32.45 -5.75 0.53
CA LYS A 25 33.66 -6.45 0.04
C LYS A 25 33.87 -6.54 -1.49
N GLU A 26 32.93 -6.14 -2.34
CA GLU A 26 33.08 -6.24 -3.82
C GLU A 26 33.86 -5.10 -4.50
N GLY A 27 34.24 -4.05 -3.75
CA GLY A 27 34.91 -2.88 -4.32
C GLY A 27 34.03 -2.14 -5.33
N MET A 28 34.62 -1.68 -6.45
CA MET A 28 33.92 -0.81 -7.41
C MET A 28 32.95 -1.52 -8.37
N GLY A 29 32.95 -2.85 -8.46
CA GLY A 29 32.06 -3.60 -9.36
C GLY A 29 32.05 -3.06 -10.81
N GLY A 30 30.85 -2.72 -11.31
CA GLY A 30 30.62 -2.11 -12.63
C GLY A 30 30.91 -0.61 -12.74
N TYR A 31 31.31 0.06 -11.66
CA TYR A 31 31.56 1.51 -11.63
C TYR A 31 33.03 1.90 -11.87
N LYS A 32 33.89 0.99 -12.36
CA LYS A 32 35.32 1.26 -12.60
C LYS A 32 35.57 2.47 -13.49
N ASP A 33 34.79 2.63 -14.57
CA ASP A 33 34.91 3.77 -15.48
C ASP A 33 34.40 5.09 -14.88
N PHE A 34 33.53 5.02 -13.87
CA PHE A 34 33.06 6.17 -13.10
C PHE A 34 34.10 6.59 -12.06
N ASP A 35 34.66 5.63 -11.31
CA ASP A 35 35.74 5.88 -10.35
C ASP A 35 37.01 6.42 -11.04
N LYS A 36 37.33 5.94 -12.24
CA LYS A 36 38.39 6.51 -13.09
C LYS A 36 38.14 7.98 -13.46
N ALA A 37 36.88 8.39 -13.67
CA ALA A 37 36.52 9.79 -13.87
C ALA A 37 36.59 10.58 -12.54
N ALA A 38 36.23 9.96 -11.42
CA ALA A 38 36.42 10.47 -10.06
C ALA A 38 37.87 10.35 -9.53
N ARG A 39 38.85 10.14 -10.42
CA ARG A 39 40.29 10.05 -10.12
C ARG A 39 40.66 9.01 -9.03
N GLY A 40 39.87 7.93 -8.91
CA GLY A 40 40.05 6.83 -7.95
C GLY A 40 39.47 7.07 -6.56
N LEU A 41 38.78 8.19 -6.33
CA LEU A 41 38.28 8.63 -5.02
C LEU A 41 37.45 7.56 -4.28
N ILE A 42 36.62 6.79 -4.99
CA ILE A 42 35.68 5.86 -4.36
C ILE A 42 36.39 4.56 -3.99
N ALA A 43 37.27 4.05 -4.86
CA ALA A 43 38.15 2.93 -4.52
C ALA A 43 39.03 3.26 -3.31
N ASP A 44 39.54 4.49 -3.22
CA ASP A 44 40.40 4.93 -2.11
C ASP A 44 39.63 5.06 -0.79
N LEU A 45 38.37 5.55 -0.82
CA LEU A 45 37.47 5.58 0.35
C LEU A 45 37.11 4.17 0.85
N VAL A 46 36.85 3.22 -0.06
CA VAL A 46 36.59 1.82 0.30
C VAL A 46 37.84 1.16 0.87
N LYS A 47 39.01 1.37 0.25
CA LYS A 47 40.32 0.85 0.70
C LYS A 47 40.72 1.37 2.08
N LYS A 48 40.44 2.65 2.39
CA LYS A 48 40.66 3.26 3.71
C LYS A 48 39.59 2.88 4.74
N GLY A 49 38.55 2.15 4.34
CA GLY A 49 37.47 1.69 5.23
C GLY A 49 36.48 2.78 5.63
N ASN A 50 36.50 3.95 4.97
CA ASN A 50 35.55 5.04 5.16
C ASN A 50 34.14 4.71 4.64
N PHE A 51 34.02 3.70 3.77
CA PHE A 51 32.75 3.18 3.29
C PHE A 51 32.85 1.65 3.17
N LYS A 52 31.92 0.91 3.78
CA LYS A 52 31.99 -0.56 3.88
C LYS A 52 30.97 -1.29 3.01
N GLY A 53 29.98 -0.59 2.47
CA GLY A 53 28.94 -1.14 1.60
C GLY A 53 27.76 -1.78 2.36
N LYS A 54 27.66 -1.57 3.68
CA LYS A 54 26.61 -2.17 4.54
C LYS A 54 25.22 -1.72 4.13
N ALA A 55 24.21 -2.57 4.31
CA ALA A 55 22.84 -2.27 3.89
C ALA A 55 22.31 -0.97 4.52
N GLY A 56 22.07 0.05 3.69
CA GLY A 56 21.58 1.38 4.13
C GLY A 56 22.67 2.37 4.58
N GLU A 57 23.96 1.97 4.58
CA GLU A 57 25.10 2.87 4.73
C GLU A 57 25.09 3.90 3.60
N SER A 58 25.31 5.18 3.92
CA SER A 58 25.22 6.27 2.95
C SER A 58 26.27 7.34 3.21
N LEU A 59 27.13 7.61 2.23
CA LEU A 59 28.16 8.65 2.28
C LEU A 59 27.97 9.61 1.11
N PHE A 60 27.72 10.88 1.42
CA PHE A 60 27.54 11.94 0.43
C PHE A 60 28.86 12.68 0.22
N LEU A 61 29.26 12.85 -1.03
CA LEU A 61 30.54 13.39 -1.46
C LEU A 61 30.33 14.60 -2.37
N LEU A 62 31.15 15.63 -2.15
CA LEU A 62 31.34 16.76 -3.06
C LEU A 62 32.78 16.64 -3.61
N PRO A 63 33.01 15.95 -4.74
CA PRO A 63 34.31 15.96 -5.40
C PRO A 63 34.67 17.36 -5.94
N SER A 64 35.90 17.52 -6.44
CA SER A 64 36.34 18.75 -7.11
C SER A 64 35.40 19.12 -8.28
N PRO A 65 35.16 20.41 -8.58
CA PRO A 65 34.39 20.85 -9.75
C PRO A 65 34.91 20.30 -11.10
N GLU A 66 36.16 19.84 -11.16
CA GLU A 66 36.75 19.16 -12.33
C GLU A 66 36.23 17.72 -12.54
N ILE A 67 35.45 17.18 -11.60
CA ILE A 67 34.97 15.80 -11.59
C ILE A 67 33.45 15.80 -11.76
N TYR A 68 32.99 15.39 -12.95
CA TYR A 68 31.57 15.16 -13.18
C TYR A 68 31.14 13.79 -12.64
N PRO A 69 30.04 13.69 -11.86
CA PRO A 69 29.19 14.76 -11.34
C PRO A 69 29.68 15.30 -10.00
N GLU A 70 29.48 16.61 -9.78
CA GLU A 70 29.89 17.38 -8.59
C GLU A 70 29.28 16.90 -7.26
N ARG A 71 28.33 15.96 -7.29
CA ARG A 71 27.64 15.42 -6.11
C ARG A 71 27.42 13.92 -6.28
N ILE A 72 27.97 13.12 -5.36
CA ILE A 72 27.93 11.66 -5.41
C ILE A 72 27.40 11.12 -4.08
N LEU A 73 26.37 10.27 -4.13
CA LEU A 73 25.91 9.49 -2.98
C LEU A 73 26.40 8.05 -3.14
N LEU A 74 27.35 7.63 -2.30
CA LEU A 74 27.63 6.20 -2.11
C LEU A 74 26.52 5.59 -1.27
N LEU A 75 26.01 4.43 -1.69
CA LEU A 75 24.92 3.71 -1.02
C LEU A 75 25.25 2.21 -0.87
N GLY A 76 25.14 1.70 0.34
CA GLY A 76 25.48 0.32 0.67
C GLY A 76 24.29 -0.63 0.51
N LEU A 77 24.51 -1.73 -0.20
CA LEU A 77 23.51 -2.78 -0.47
C LEU A 77 23.58 -3.96 0.53
N GLY A 78 24.66 -4.03 1.30
CA GLY A 78 24.99 -5.09 2.26
C GLY A 78 25.69 -6.29 1.61
N GLU A 79 25.58 -7.45 2.27
CA GLU A 79 25.95 -8.75 1.71
C GLU A 79 25.13 -9.06 0.44
N LYS A 80 25.84 -9.45 -0.63
CA LYS A 80 25.31 -9.69 -1.99
C LYS A 80 24.44 -10.94 -2.07
N GLU A 81 24.85 -11.99 -1.36
CA GLU A 81 24.19 -13.29 -1.24
C GLU A 81 22.82 -13.16 -0.58
N LYS A 82 22.66 -12.12 0.25
CA LYS A 82 21.41 -11.77 0.95
C LYS A 82 20.65 -10.64 0.23
N TYR A 83 20.99 -10.28 -1.01
CA TYR A 83 20.34 -9.18 -1.73
C TYR A 83 19.04 -9.63 -2.39
N THR A 84 18.01 -8.77 -2.39
CA THR A 84 16.65 -9.10 -2.83
C THR A 84 15.93 -7.91 -3.46
N LEU A 85 14.81 -8.16 -4.15
CA LEU A 85 13.92 -7.09 -4.63
C LEU A 85 13.28 -6.25 -3.50
N ASP A 86 13.31 -6.70 -2.24
CA ASP A 86 12.92 -5.85 -1.10
C ASP A 86 14.07 -4.92 -0.68
N LYS A 87 15.30 -5.43 -0.59
CA LYS A 87 16.48 -4.58 -0.37
C LYS A 87 16.68 -3.56 -1.49
N MET A 88 16.37 -3.91 -2.75
CA MET A 88 16.37 -2.96 -3.88
C MET A 88 15.36 -1.82 -3.67
N ARG A 89 14.16 -2.11 -3.16
CA ARG A 89 13.18 -1.07 -2.76
C ARG A 89 13.70 -0.21 -1.62
N GLN A 90 14.30 -0.82 -0.59
CA GLN A 90 14.86 -0.09 0.55
C GLN A 90 16.01 0.83 0.15
N ALA A 91 16.93 0.36 -0.69
CA ALA A 91 18.04 1.15 -1.23
C ALA A 91 17.53 2.32 -2.09
N SER A 92 16.60 2.06 -3.02
CA SER A 92 16.03 3.10 -3.90
C SER A 92 15.27 4.16 -3.09
N ALA A 93 14.54 3.76 -2.03
CA ALA A 93 13.91 4.68 -1.10
C ALA A 93 14.92 5.55 -0.34
N LYS A 94 15.96 4.94 0.24
CA LYS A 94 17.04 5.62 0.97
C LYS A 94 17.77 6.62 0.06
N ALA A 95 18.02 6.27 -1.20
CA ALA A 95 18.58 7.18 -2.20
C ALA A 95 17.71 8.44 -2.39
N GLY A 96 16.42 8.26 -2.66
CA GLY A 96 15.48 9.39 -2.80
C GLY A 96 15.39 10.25 -1.54
N GLN A 97 15.39 9.64 -0.35
CA GLN A 97 15.36 10.33 0.93
C GLN A 97 16.63 11.15 1.21
N GLU A 98 17.81 10.62 0.90
CA GLU A 98 19.08 11.35 1.02
C GLU A 98 19.18 12.52 0.05
N MET A 99 18.71 12.37 -1.18
CA MET A 99 18.70 13.48 -2.15
C MET A 99 17.70 14.56 -1.73
N ARG A 100 16.47 14.16 -1.32
CA ARG A 100 15.44 15.10 -0.87
C ARG A 100 15.88 15.91 0.35
N SER A 101 16.47 15.28 1.38
CA SER A 101 16.88 16.02 2.60
C SER A 101 17.89 17.14 2.29
N ARG A 102 18.74 16.92 1.28
CA ARG A 102 19.78 17.82 0.76
C ARG A 102 19.25 18.86 -0.25
N GLY A 103 17.95 18.85 -0.55
CA GLY A 103 17.32 19.79 -1.49
C GLY A 103 17.62 19.51 -2.96
N ILE A 104 18.20 18.34 -3.28
CA ILE A 104 18.56 17.92 -4.63
C ILE A 104 17.28 17.47 -5.35
N LYS A 105 16.98 18.07 -6.50
CA LYS A 105 15.69 17.86 -7.21
C LYS A 105 15.80 16.83 -8.33
N THR A 106 16.98 16.69 -8.93
CA THR A 106 17.27 15.74 -10.01
C THR A 106 18.46 14.85 -9.65
N PHE A 107 18.31 13.54 -9.79
CA PHE A 107 19.45 12.63 -9.61
C PHE A 107 19.41 11.42 -10.55
N ALA A 108 20.56 10.83 -10.79
CA ALA A 108 20.71 9.62 -11.58
C ALA A 108 21.22 8.44 -10.73
N MET A 109 20.88 7.21 -11.12
CA MET A 109 21.30 5.99 -10.45
C MET A 109 21.36 4.82 -11.46
N GLN A 110 22.34 3.92 -11.33
CA GLN A 110 22.25 2.63 -12.03
C GLN A 110 21.20 1.72 -11.40
N VAL A 111 20.77 0.68 -12.11
CA VAL A 111 19.98 -0.43 -11.55
C VAL A 111 20.75 -1.06 -10.35
N PRO A 112 20.32 -0.88 -9.08
CA PRO A 112 21.20 -1.18 -7.95
C PRO A 112 21.46 -2.68 -7.79
N GLY A 113 22.70 -3.10 -8.05
CA GLY A 113 23.07 -4.51 -8.02
C GLY A 113 22.47 -5.33 -9.18
N SER A 114 22.44 -4.77 -10.39
CA SER A 114 21.96 -5.42 -11.64
C SER A 114 22.37 -6.89 -11.78
N ASP A 115 23.62 -7.18 -11.40
CA ASP A 115 24.31 -8.45 -11.66
C ASP A 115 24.23 -9.42 -10.47
N ALA A 116 23.78 -8.95 -9.30
CA ALA A 116 23.59 -9.77 -8.10
C ALA A 116 22.24 -10.50 -8.12
N LEU A 117 21.21 -9.91 -8.73
CA LEU A 117 19.87 -10.50 -8.77
C LEU A 117 19.66 -11.26 -10.08
N LYS A 118 19.50 -12.58 -9.98
CA LYS A 118 18.93 -13.48 -11.01
C LYS A 118 17.41 -13.28 -11.17
N GLU A 119 17.00 -12.02 -11.20
CA GLU A 119 15.62 -11.54 -11.36
C GLU A 119 15.47 -10.83 -12.70
N ASP A 120 14.27 -10.88 -13.26
CA ASP A 120 13.97 -10.18 -14.49
C ASP A 120 14.04 -8.65 -14.34
N ASN A 121 14.43 -7.98 -15.42
CA ASN A 121 14.67 -6.55 -15.48
C ASN A 121 13.37 -5.71 -15.33
N LYS A 122 12.19 -6.24 -15.69
CA LYS A 122 10.89 -5.63 -15.34
C LYS A 122 10.68 -5.65 -13.82
N ARG A 123 10.96 -6.76 -13.14
CA ARG A 123 10.82 -6.88 -11.67
C ARG A 123 11.80 -5.96 -10.93
N LYS A 124 13.02 -5.79 -11.46
CA LYS A 124 14.00 -4.80 -10.97
C LYS A 124 13.49 -3.37 -11.14
N GLY A 125 13.03 -2.99 -12.34
CA GLY A 125 12.48 -1.65 -12.60
C GLY A 125 11.27 -1.30 -11.71
N GLN A 126 10.38 -2.29 -11.50
CA GLN A 126 9.25 -2.19 -10.58
C GLN A 126 9.71 -1.95 -9.13
N ALA A 127 10.70 -2.72 -8.65
CA ALA A 127 11.26 -2.55 -7.31
C ALA A 127 11.93 -1.19 -7.09
N ILE A 128 12.60 -0.63 -8.10
CA ILE A 128 13.22 0.70 -8.02
C ILE A 128 12.13 1.79 -7.94
N ALA A 129 11.15 1.76 -8.85
CA ALA A 129 10.06 2.75 -8.88
C ALA A 129 9.20 2.69 -7.61
N GLU A 130 8.85 1.49 -7.12
CA GLU A 130 8.14 1.32 -5.86
C GLU A 130 8.97 1.84 -4.66
N GLY A 131 10.27 1.58 -4.62
CA GLY A 131 11.15 2.10 -3.57
C GLY A 131 11.16 3.62 -3.52
N LEU A 132 11.41 4.27 -4.67
CA LEU A 132 11.43 5.73 -4.79
C LEU A 132 10.09 6.35 -4.37
N ILE A 133 8.97 5.90 -4.96
CA ILE A 133 7.67 6.55 -4.79
C ILE A 133 7.06 6.27 -3.41
N LEU A 134 7.22 5.07 -2.86
CA LEU A 134 6.73 4.73 -1.53
C LEU A 134 7.61 5.28 -0.41
N GLY A 135 8.91 5.50 -0.65
CA GLY A 135 9.85 6.10 0.31
C GLY A 135 9.86 7.62 0.32
N LEU A 136 9.43 8.27 -0.77
CA LEU A 136 9.24 9.71 -0.84
C LEU A 136 7.85 10.17 -0.34
N TYR A 137 6.94 9.26 -0.03
CA TYR A 137 5.63 9.60 0.56
C TYR A 137 5.80 10.39 1.87
N GLN A 138 5.04 11.48 2.00
CA GLN A 138 4.89 12.32 3.18
C GLN A 138 3.40 12.59 3.38
N PHE A 139 2.92 12.53 4.61
CA PHE A 139 1.53 12.85 4.95
C PHE A 139 1.49 14.08 5.87
N GLU A 140 1.43 15.25 5.26
CA GLU A 140 1.60 16.56 5.92
C GLU A 140 0.39 17.49 5.75
N GLU A 141 -0.74 16.95 5.29
CA GLU A 141 -2.00 17.65 4.99
C GLU A 141 -2.53 18.51 6.15
N TYR A 142 -2.28 18.10 7.40
CA TYR A 142 -2.68 18.82 8.62
C TYR A 142 -1.50 19.55 9.32
N LYS A 143 -0.38 19.78 8.62
CA LYS A 143 0.75 20.56 9.15
C LYS A 143 0.63 22.04 8.74
N THR A 144 0.43 22.90 9.73
CA THR A 144 0.37 24.36 9.56
C THR A 144 1.76 24.99 9.39
N GLU A 145 2.80 24.40 10.01
CA GLU A 145 4.21 24.77 9.79
C GLU A 145 4.65 24.44 8.37
N LYS A 146 4.62 25.42 7.47
CA LYS A 146 5.16 25.30 6.11
C LYS A 146 6.68 25.31 6.13
N LYS A 147 7.28 24.13 6.20
CA LYS A 147 8.72 23.93 5.92
C LYS A 147 8.97 24.08 4.42
N GLU A 148 10.23 24.33 4.05
CA GLU A 148 10.66 24.38 2.65
C GLU A 148 10.26 23.09 1.91
N GLU A 149 9.56 23.19 0.77
CA GLU A 149 9.08 22.05 -0.01
C GLU A 149 10.25 21.37 -0.75
N LYS A 150 11.00 20.54 -0.02
CA LYS A 150 12.04 19.68 -0.60
C LYS A 150 11.40 18.47 -1.27
N ARG A 151 11.60 18.32 -2.58
CA ARG A 151 11.01 17.25 -3.40
C ARG A 151 11.97 16.77 -4.48
N ILE A 152 11.68 15.59 -5.03
CA ILE A 152 12.35 15.08 -6.23
C ILE A 152 11.48 15.37 -7.45
N ASP A 153 12.01 16.13 -8.41
CA ASP A 153 11.34 16.43 -9.67
C ASP A 153 11.60 15.33 -10.72
N GLU A 154 12.82 14.78 -10.80
CA GLU A 154 13.19 13.75 -11.79
C GLU A 154 14.25 12.76 -11.27
N VAL A 155 14.10 11.48 -11.61
CA VAL A 155 15.11 10.43 -11.38
C VAL A 155 15.43 9.74 -12.70
N VAL A 156 16.71 9.61 -13.05
CA VAL A 156 17.16 8.88 -14.24
C VAL A 156 17.78 7.53 -13.83
N ILE A 157 17.13 6.43 -14.21
CA ILE A 157 17.68 5.09 -14.06
C ILE A 157 18.55 4.77 -15.28
N ALA A 158 19.85 4.67 -15.05
CA ALA A 158 20.82 4.25 -16.04
C ALA A 158 20.79 2.72 -16.20
N ALA A 159 20.47 2.28 -17.42
CA ALA A 159 20.51 0.87 -17.82
C ALA A 159 21.73 0.63 -18.72
N ARG A 160 22.31 -0.59 -18.64
CA ARG A 160 23.56 -0.95 -19.33
C ARG A 160 23.42 -1.01 -20.84
N ASP A 161 22.27 -1.44 -21.33
CA ASP A 161 21.97 -1.65 -22.75
C ASP A 161 20.48 -1.43 -23.05
N GLU A 162 20.12 -1.41 -24.34
CA GLU A 162 18.74 -1.18 -24.79
C GLU A 162 17.74 -2.26 -24.41
N ARG A 163 18.17 -3.50 -24.16
CA ARG A 163 17.29 -4.59 -23.74
C ARG A 163 16.97 -4.42 -22.25
N GLU A 164 17.97 -4.14 -21.43
CA GLU A 164 17.76 -3.78 -20.02
C GLU A 164 16.90 -2.51 -19.90
N ALA A 165 17.18 -1.46 -20.67
CA ALA A 165 16.40 -0.23 -20.64
C ALA A 165 14.92 -0.45 -21.00
N ARG A 166 14.64 -1.28 -22.03
CA ARG A 166 13.26 -1.60 -22.44
C ARG A 166 12.48 -2.32 -21.34
N GLU A 167 13.06 -3.34 -20.71
CA GLU A 167 12.37 -4.09 -19.66
C GLU A 167 12.30 -3.33 -18.33
N VAL A 168 13.37 -2.64 -17.92
CA VAL A 168 13.36 -1.74 -16.76
C VAL A 168 12.30 -0.65 -16.93
N LYS A 169 12.12 -0.07 -18.13
CA LYS A 169 11.08 0.94 -18.40
C LYS A 169 9.65 0.40 -18.26
N LYS A 170 9.37 -0.83 -18.72
CA LYS A 170 8.08 -1.51 -18.46
C LYS A 170 7.88 -1.72 -16.95
N GLY A 171 8.94 -2.15 -16.26
CA GLY A 171 8.95 -2.33 -14.81
C GLY A 171 8.65 -1.05 -14.03
N VAL A 172 9.31 0.04 -14.41
CA VAL A 172 9.16 1.36 -13.79
C VAL A 172 7.72 1.88 -13.92
N GLU A 173 7.09 1.76 -15.09
CA GLU A 173 5.70 2.21 -15.25
C GLU A 173 4.73 1.36 -14.42
N LEU A 174 4.90 0.04 -14.37
CA LEU A 174 4.12 -0.84 -13.50
C LEU A 174 4.31 -0.45 -12.01
N GLY A 175 5.56 -0.38 -11.55
CA GLY A 175 5.88 -0.01 -10.17
C GLY A 175 5.39 1.40 -9.81
N ARG A 176 5.38 2.33 -10.77
CA ARG A 176 4.82 3.68 -10.61
C ARG A 176 3.30 3.64 -10.40
N VAL A 177 2.57 2.92 -11.24
CA VAL A 177 1.10 2.75 -11.09
C VAL A 177 0.76 2.13 -9.73
N LEU A 178 1.47 1.06 -9.35
CA LEU A 178 1.26 0.36 -8.09
C LEU A 178 1.61 1.21 -6.86
N ALA A 179 2.70 1.98 -6.93
CA ALA A 179 3.15 2.80 -5.82
C ALA A 179 2.32 4.08 -5.63
N GLU A 180 1.89 4.72 -6.73
CA GLU A 180 0.96 5.84 -6.67
C GLU A 180 -0.41 5.39 -6.12
N ALA A 181 -0.90 4.21 -6.52
CA ALA A 181 -2.15 3.65 -5.99
C ALA A 181 -2.03 3.24 -4.51
N ALA A 182 -0.90 2.67 -4.09
CA ALA A 182 -0.65 2.36 -2.69
C ALA A 182 -0.49 3.64 -1.84
N ASN A 183 0.13 4.71 -2.36
CA ASN A 183 0.17 6.00 -1.68
C ASN A 183 -1.23 6.62 -1.57
N PHE A 184 -2.08 6.53 -2.59
CA PHE A 184 -3.50 6.94 -2.48
C PHE A 184 -4.25 6.17 -1.37
N THR A 185 -4.04 4.85 -1.26
CA THR A 185 -4.53 4.07 -0.11
C THR A 185 -3.99 4.59 1.22
N ARG A 186 -2.72 5.03 1.29
CA ARG A 186 -2.17 5.67 2.50
C ARG A 186 -2.81 7.02 2.80
N ASP A 187 -3.09 7.83 1.79
CA ASP A 187 -3.77 9.13 1.95
C ASP A 187 -5.19 8.95 2.50
N LEU A 188 -5.90 7.89 2.08
CA LEU A 188 -7.22 7.55 2.63
C LEU A 188 -7.12 7.16 4.12
N VAL A 189 -6.17 6.29 4.45
CA VAL A 189 -6.05 5.63 5.78
C VAL A 189 -5.37 6.53 6.82
N ASN A 190 -4.50 7.47 6.41
CA ASN A 190 -3.84 8.38 7.34
C ASN A 190 -4.72 9.53 7.84
N ARG A 191 -5.77 9.92 7.09
CA ARG A 191 -6.71 10.99 7.51
C ARG A 191 -7.44 10.59 8.80
N PRO A 192 -7.69 11.54 9.73
CA PRO A 192 -8.46 11.27 10.93
C PRO A 192 -9.95 11.09 10.57
N SER A 193 -10.67 10.33 11.39
CA SER A 193 -12.03 9.89 11.06
C SER A 193 -13.04 11.04 10.91
N ASN A 194 -12.84 12.16 11.61
CA ASN A 194 -13.63 13.38 11.46
C ASN A 194 -13.48 14.07 10.08
N ASP A 195 -12.48 13.67 9.29
CA ASP A 195 -12.26 14.08 7.89
C ASP A 195 -12.21 12.84 6.98
N LYS A 196 -12.79 11.71 7.41
CA LYS A 196 -12.90 10.47 6.61
C LYS A 196 -14.12 9.64 7.00
N THR A 197 -15.26 10.29 7.22
CA THR A 197 -16.53 9.61 7.50
C THR A 197 -16.98 8.72 6.32
N PRO A 198 -17.97 7.81 6.49
CA PRO A 198 -18.48 6.95 5.42
C PRO A 198 -18.97 7.74 4.19
N ILE A 199 -19.51 8.95 4.40
CA ILE A 199 -19.90 9.86 3.33
C ILE A 199 -18.65 10.33 2.56
N MET A 200 -17.68 10.89 3.27
CA MET A 200 -16.44 11.44 2.68
C MET A 200 -15.61 10.38 1.96
N LEU A 201 -15.58 9.14 2.46
CA LEU A 201 -14.96 8.00 1.78
C LEU A 201 -15.71 7.64 0.49
N SER A 202 -17.04 7.70 0.49
CA SER A 202 -17.86 7.44 -0.69
C SER A 202 -17.71 8.52 -1.78
N ASP A 203 -17.58 9.79 -1.39
CA ASP A 203 -17.32 10.87 -2.34
C ASP A 203 -15.90 10.80 -2.92
N GLU A 204 -14.90 10.40 -2.12
CA GLU A 204 -13.55 10.15 -2.64
C GLU A 204 -13.51 8.96 -3.60
N ALA A 205 -14.30 7.91 -3.35
CA ALA A 205 -14.46 6.81 -4.31
C ALA A 205 -15.11 7.29 -5.62
N ARG A 206 -16.07 8.23 -5.57
CA ARG A 206 -16.63 8.85 -6.78
C ARG A 206 -15.59 9.70 -7.53
N ARG A 207 -14.78 10.50 -6.81
CA ARG A 207 -13.69 11.31 -7.39
C ARG A 207 -12.63 10.45 -8.06
N MET A 208 -12.15 9.40 -7.38
CA MET A 208 -11.20 8.44 -7.92
C MET A 208 -11.76 7.73 -9.16
N ALA A 209 -12.99 7.23 -9.08
CA ALA A 209 -13.60 6.50 -10.19
C ALA A 209 -13.74 7.35 -11.46
N GLY A 210 -14.26 8.57 -11.34
CA GLY A 210 -14.38 9.51 -12.46
C GLY A 210 -13.03 9.88 -13.09
N ARG A 211 -11.97 9.99 -12.27
CA ARG A 211 -10.61 10.29 -12.74
C ARG A 211 -9.98 9.15 -13.57
N PHE A 212 -10.35 7.90 -13.30
CA PHE A 212 -9.73 6.72 -13.93
C PHE A 212 -10.69 5.90 -14.81
N GLY A 213 -11.89 6.41 -15.11
CA GLY A 213 -12.85 5.76 -16.01
C GLY A 213 -13.55 4.53 -15.42
N LEU A 214 -13.54 4.37 -14.10
CA LEU A 214 -14.31 3.32 -13.41
C LEU A 214 -15.77 3.72 -13.29
N SER A 215 -16.66 2.74 -13.36
CA SER A 215 -18.03 2.92 -12.89
C SER A 215 -18.06 3.00 -11.35
N CYS A 216 -18.90 3.87 -10.79
CA CYS A 216 -19.11 4.03 -9.35
C CYS A 216 -20.60 4.19 -9.05
N GLU A 217 -21.08 3.40 -8.12
CA GLU A 217 -22.47 3.34 -7.66
C GLU A 217 -22.44 3.33 -6.13
N ILE A 218 -23.29 4.12 -5.47
CA ILE A 218 -23.21 4.35 -4.02
C ILE A 218 -24.60 4.22 -3.43
N LEU A 219 -24.81 3.19 -2.62
CA LEU A 219 -26.05 2.97 -1.91
C LEU A 219 -26.04 3.78 -0.62
N ASN A 220 -27.05 4.64 -0.45
CA ASN A 220 -27.30 5.36 0.80
C ASN A 220 -28.04 4.47 1.81
N GLU A 221 -28.19 4.94 3.04
CA GLU A 221 -28.85 4.20 4.11
C GLU A 221 -30.28 3.72 3.75
N ALA A 222 -31.05 4.51 2.99
CA ALA A 222 -32.39 4.11 2.54
C ALA A 222 -32.35 2.92 1.54
N ALA A 223 -31.39 2.91 0.62
CA ALA A 223 -31.16 1.78 -0.27
C ALA A 223 -30.65 0.54 0.50
N ILE A 224 -29.76 0.72 1.46
CA ILE A 224 -29.22 -0.34 2.35
C ILE A 224 -30.36 -0.96 3.21
N LYS A 225 -31.26 -0.14 3.75
CA LYS A 225 -32.51 -0.56 4.44
C LYS A 225 -33.43 -1.36 3.52
N ARG A 226 -33.70 -0.87 2.31
CA ARG A 226 -34.52 -1.58 1.30
C ARG A 226 -33.94 -2.93 0.90
N LEU A 227 -32.61 -3.05 0.87
CA LEU A 227 -31.88 -4.30 0.61
C LEU A 227 -31.69 -5.17 1.87
N LYS A 228 -32.30 -4.83 3.01
CA LYS A 228 -32.27 -5.63 4.26
C LYS A 228 -30.85 -5.97 4.74
N MET A 229 -29.88 -5.08 4.53
CA MET A 229 -28.47 -5.28 4.91
C MET A 229 -28.25 -5.07 6.42
N GLY A 230 -28.93 -5.88 7.26
CA GLY A 230 -29.04 -5.66 8.70
C GLY A 230 -27.71 -5.59 9.45
N GLY A 231 -26.68 -6.33 9.04
CA GLY A 231 -25.34 -6.26 9.63
C GLY A 231 -24.72 -4.86 9.53
N LEU A 232 -24.70 -4.28 8.32
CA LEU A 232 -24.17 -2.93 8.09
C LEU A 232 -25.00 -1.85 8.80
N LEU A 233 -26.32 -2.05 8.86
CA LEU A 233 -27.25 -1.15 9.56
C LEU A 233 -27.10 -1.23 11.09
N GLY A 234 -26.80 -2.41 11.63
CA GLY A 234 -26.58 -2.64 13.06
C GLY A 234 -25.32 -1.92 13.55
N VAL A 235 -24.19 -2.15 12.87
CA VAL A 235 -22.89 -1.53 13.21
C VAL A 235 -22.98 0.00 13.14
N ALA A 236 -23.55 0.54 12.06
CA ALA A 236 -23.64 1.99 11.89
C ALA A 236 -24.69 2.67 12.79
N ARG A 237 -25.59 1.91 13.44
CA ARG A 237 -26.74 2.43 14.21
C ARG A 237 -26.32 3.35 15.37
N GLY A 238 -25.08 3.19 15.85
CA GLY A 238 -24.54 4.00 16.94
C GLY A 238 -24.13 5.42 16.54
N SER A 239 -23.71 5.64 15.29
CA SER A 239 -23.21 6.94 14.82
C SER A 239 -24.32 7.85 14.27
N LYS A 240 -24.00 9.15 14.18
CA LYS A 240 -24.76 10.14 13.39
C LYS A 240 -24.39 10.10 11.91
N GLU A 241 -23.23 9.54 11.55
CA GLU A 241 -22.77 9.42 10.16
C GLU A 241 -23.42 8.19 9.49
N PRO A 242 -24.35 8.38 8.53
CA PRO A 242 -25.11 7.27 7.96
C PRO A 242 -24.24 6.39 7.05
N PRO A 243 -24.42 5.06 7.07
CA PRO A 243 -23.60 4.11 6.32
C PRO A 243 -23.68 4.33 4.80
N ARG A 244 -22.65 3.85 4.10
CA ARG A 244 -22.56 3.85 2.63
C ARG A 244 -22.10 2.47 2.16
N PHE A 245 -22.67 1.99 1.07
CA PHE A 245 -22.17 0.80 0.39
C PHE A 245 -21.72 1.22 -1.01
N ILE A 246 -20.40 1.24 -1.22
CA ILE A 246 -19.78 1.73 -2.44
C ILE A 246 -19.51 0.53 -3.36
N ILE A 247 -19.87 0.66 -4.62
CA ILE A 247 -19.70 -0.34 -5.67
C ILE A 247 -18.87 0.30 -6.79
N LEU A 248 -17.62 -0.15 -6.92
CA LEU A 248 -16.72 0.20 -8.02
C LEU A 248 -16.74 -0.90 -9.07
N GLY A 249 -16.64 -0.55 -10.35
CA GLY A 249 -16.64 -1.53 -11.44
C GLY A 249 -15.69 -1.17 -12.57
N HIS A 250 -14.67 -2.00 -12.75
CA HIS A 250 -13.76 -2.03 -13.91
C HIS A 250 -14.32 -3.03 -14.92
N ASN A 251 -14.45 -2.62 -16.18
CA ASN A 251 -15.13 -3.41 -17.23
C ASN A 251 -16.52 -3.96 -16.80
N LYS A 252 -17.28 -3.22 -15.97
CA LYS A 252 -18.54 -3.68 -15.30
C LYS A 252 -19.55 -4.38 -16.22
N ASN A 253 -19.59 -4.00 -17.50
CA ASN A 253 -20.53 -4.50 -18.50
C ASN A 253 -19.98 -5.63 -19.39
N ALA A 254 -18.68 -5.96 -19.32
CA ALA A 254 -18.03 -6.95 -20.17
C ALA A 254 -18.31 -8.38 -19.68
N LYS A 255 -19.47 -8.94 -20.08
CA LYS A 255 -19.94 -10.28 -19.67
C LYS A 255 -19.06 -11.43 -20.18
N ASN A 256 -18.15 -11.16 -21.11
CA ASN A 256 -17.24 -12.11 -21.75
C ASN A 256 -15.85 -12.19 -21.08
N LEU A 257 -15.64 -11.48 -19.96
CA LEU A 257 -14.40 -11.49 -19.20
C LEU A 257 -14.63 -12.17 -17.85
N ASP A 258 -13.61 -12.88 -17.35
CA ASP A 258 -13.64 -13.45 -16.01
C ASP A 258 -13.89 -12.36 -14.95
N THR A 259 -14.75 -12.71 -14.01
CA THR A 259 -15.27 -11.77 -13.01
C THR A 259 -14.64 -12.01 -11.65
N ILE A 260 -13.87 -11.03 -11.16
CA ILE A 260 -13.37 -11.01 -9.79
C ILE A 260 -14.20 -10.03 -8.97
N VAL A 261 -14.62 -10.44 -7.76
CA VAL A 261 -15.19 -9.55 -6.76
C VAL A 261 -14.18 -9.39 -5.62
N ILE A 262 -13.78 -8.15 -5.30
CA ILE A 262 -12.96 -7.83 -4.13
C ILE A 262 -13.78 -7.01 -3.13
N ILE A 263 -13.73 -7.40 -1.85
CA ILE A 263 -14.53 -6.80 -0.78
C ILE A 263 -13.60 -6.24 0.29
N GLY A 264 -13.85 -5.00 0.75
CA GLY A 264 -12.98 -4.31 1.70
C GLY A 264 -13.74 -3.69 2.87
N LYS A 265 -13.42 -4.12 4.10
CA LYS A 265 -13.92 -3.51 5.34
C LYS A 265 -13.59 -2.02 5.38
N ALA A 266 -14.59 -1.17 5.59
CA ALA A 266 -14.45 0.28 5.63
C ALA A 266 -15.07 0.91 6.90
N ILE A 267 -14.68 0.42 8.08
CA ILE A 267 -15.09 1.05 9.34
C ILE A 267 -14.21 2.28 9.57
N THR A 268 -14.79 3.48 9.45
CA THR A 268 -14.05 4.74 9.40
C THR A 268 -13.54 5.21 10.75
N PHE A 269 -14.21 4.78 11.82
CA PHE A 269 -13.69 4.72 13.18
C PHE A 269 -14.35 3.55 13.89
N ASP A 270 -13.57 2.81 14.68
CA ASP A 270 -14.05 1.70 15.48
C ASP A 270 -13.72 1.91 16.95
N SER A 271 -14.72 2.28 17.76
CA SER A 271 -14.57 2.33 19.21
C SER A 271 -14.94 1.01 19.90
N GLY A 272 -15.32 -0.03 19.14
CA GLY A 272 -15.94 -1.26 19.65
C GLY A 272 -17.44 -1.12 19.98
N GLY A 273 -18.05 0.04 19.73
CA GLY A 273 -19.47 0.30 20.05
C GLY A 273 -19.75 0.28 21.56
N ILE A 274 -20.77 -0.48 21.98
CA ILE A 274 -21.11 -0.70 23.41
C ILE A 274 -20.07 -1.61 24.10
N SER A 275 -19.50 -2.56 23.37
CA SER A 275 -18.32 -3.35 23.76
C SER A 275 -17.03 -2.52 23.61
N ILE A 276 -16.98 -1.37 24.29
CA ILE A 276 -15.99 -0.31 24.07
C ILE A 276 -14.54 -0.79 24.27
N LYS A 277 -13.66 -0.41 23.33
CA LYS A 277 -12.22 -0.68 23.41
C LYS A 277 -11.56 0.13 24.55
N PRO A 278 -10.41 -0.32 25.09
CA PRO A 278 -9.57 0.52 25.94
C PRO A 278 -9.12 1.80 25.24
N SER A 279 -8.88 2.87 26.00
CA SER A 279 -8.42 4.17 25.46
C SER A 279 -7.04 4.12 24.80
N GLU A 280 -6.19 3.16 25.19
CA GLU A 280 -4.83 3.03 24.65
C GLU A 280 -4.86 2.62 23.18
N ASN A 281 -4.20 3.38 22.31
CA ASN A 281 -4.14 3.17 20.86
C ASN A 281 -5.49 3.32 20.12
N MET A 282 -6.56 3.81 20.77
CA MET A 282 -7.87 3.98 20.13
C MET A 282 -7.82 4.97 18.95
N GLU A 283 -6.88 5.92 18.94
CA GLU A 283 -6.65 6.85 17.82
C GLU A 283 -6.15 6.15 16.53
N LYS A 284 -5.65 4.91 16.64
CA LYS A 284 -5.27 4.06 15.50
C LYS A 284 -6.48 3.39 14.84
N MET A 285 -7.66 3.38 15.48
CA MET A 285 -8.85 2.72 14.94
C MET A 285 -9.46 3.42 13.72
N LYS A 286 -8.97 4.63 13.37
CA LYS A 286 -9.15 5.22 12.03
C LYS A 286 -8.58 4.35 10.89
N TYR A 287 -7.65 3.45 11.19
CA TYR A 287 -7.06 2.54 10.21
C TYR A 287 -7.97 1.34 9.87
N ASP A 288 -9.09 1.16 10.56
CA ASP A 288 -9.98 0.01 10.40
C ASP A 288 -10.81 0.02 9.09
N MET A 289 -10.63 1.07 8.28
CA MET A 289 -11.08 1.18 6.89
C MET A 289 -10.02 0.83 5.83
N SER A 290 -8.86 0.32 6.25
CA SER A 290 -7.75 -0.05 5.35
C SER A 290 -8.13 -1.08 4.29
N GLY A 291 -9.09 -1.97 4.57
CA GLY A 291 -9.58 -2.94 3.59
C GLY A 291 -10.27 -2.26 2.40
N GLY A 292 -11.21 -1.36 2.68
CA GLY A 292 -11.89 -0.54 1.67
C GLY A 292 -10.92 0.36 0.91
N ALA A 293 -9.99 1.01 1.61
CA ALA A 293 -8.95 1.84 0.99
C ALA A 293 -8.01 1.03 0.07
N ALA A 294 -7.69 -0.22 0.43
CA ALA A 294 -6.91 -1.13 -0.41
C ALA A 294 -7.70 -1.60 -1.64
N VAL A 295 -9.01 -1.83 -1.52
CA VAL A 295 -9.91 -2.07 -2.66
C VAL A 295 -9.90 -0.87 -3.61
N MET A 296 -10.03 0.36 -3.09
CA MET A 296 -9.99 1.58 -3.92
C MET A 296 -8.67 1.72 -4.68
N GLY A 297 -7.52 1.48 -4.02
CA GLY A 297 -6.21 1.48 -4.67
C GLY A 297 -6.03 0.35 -5.69
N ALA A 298 -6.52 -0.86 -5.41
CA ALA A 298 -6.46 -1.97 -6.36
C ALA A 298 -7.33 -1.71 -7.61
N MET A 299 -8.52 -1.13 -7.43
CA MET A 299 -9.39 -0.70 -8.55
C MET A 299 -8.75 0.42 -9.38
N GLN A 300 -8.10 1.39 -8.73
CA GLN A 300 -7.31 2.44 -9.41
C GLN A 300 -6.18 1.85 -10.25
N ALA A 301 -5.43 0.89 -9.69
CA ALA A 301 -4.35 0.21 -10.41
C ALA A 301 -4.89 -0.60 -11.60
N ALA A 302 -5.98 -1.35 -11.42
CA ALA A 302 -6.59 -2.16 -12.48
C ALA A 302 -7.05 -1.32 -13.68
N ALA A 303 -7.70 -0.18 -13.43
CA ALA A 303 -8.12 0.75 -14.47
C ALA A 303 -6.92 1.32 -15.25
N ARG A 304 -5.88 1.76 -14.53
CA ARG A 304 -4.67 2.35 -15.13
C ARG A 304 -3.85 1.35 -15.94
N LEU A 305 -3.75 0.11 -15.47
CA LEU A 305 -3.07 -0.99 -16.18
C LEU A 305 -3.94 -1.59 -17.30
N LYS A 306 -5.21 -1.16 -17.43
CA LYS A 306 -6.19 -1.67 -18.39
C LYS A 306 -6.34 -3.20 -18.33
N ILE A 307 -6.42 -3.75 -17.12
CA ILE A 307 -6.51 -5.20 -16.88
C ILE A 307 -7.67 -5.81 -17.68
N PRO A 308 -7.48 -6.96 -18.37
CA PRO A 308 -8.50 -7.57 -19.23
C PRO A 308 -9.52 -8.42 -18.44
N LEU A 309 -9.91 -7.98 -17.24
CA LEU A 309 -10.83 -8.68 -16.34
C LEU A 309 -12.03 -7.79 -16.00
N ARG A 310 -13.14 -8.40 -15.59
CA ARG A 310 -14.31 -7.69 -15.03
C ARG A 310 -14.19 -7.66 -13.52
N ILE A 311 -13.78 -6.53 -12.95
CA ILE A 311 -13.48 -6.42 -11.51
C ILE A 311 -14.52 -5.57 -10.82
N ILE A 312 -15.14 -6.10 -9.78
CA ILE A 312 -16.13 -5.41 -8.94
C ILE A 312 -15.55 -5.21 -7.54
N GLY A 313 -15.40 -3.96 -7.13
CA GLY A 313 -14.98 -3.58 -5.77
C GLY A 313 -16.17 -3.23 -4.90
N LEU A 314 -16.38 -3.96 -3.81
CA LEU A 314 -17.48 -3.74 -2.85
C LEU A 314 -16.92 -3.22 -1.51
N ILE A 315 -17.43 -2.10 -1.03
CA ILE A 315 -16.93 -1.44 0.17
C ILE A 315 -18.12 -1.05 1.08
N PRO A 316 -18.48 -1.90 2.06
CA PRO A 316 -19.39 -1.54 3.14
C PRO A 316 -18.70 -0.59 4.12
N ALA A 317 -19.11 0.67 4.14
CA ALA A 317 -18.56 1.73 4.98
C ALA A 317 -19.55 2.18 6.06
N ALA A 318 -19.05 2.25 7.29
CA ALA A 318 -19.80 2.59 8.50
C ALA A 318 -18.85 3.15 9.58
N GLU A 319 -19.41 3.59 10.70
CA GLU A 319 -18.66 4.03 11.88
C GLU A 319 -19.26 3.34 13.12
N ASN A 320 -18.43 2.73 13.96
CA ASN A 320 -18.86 1.94 15.11
C ASN A 320 -18.64 2.74 16.41
N LEU A 321 -19.72 3.29 16.97
CA LEU A 321 -19.71 4.18 18.14
C LEU A 321 -20.77 3.80 19.18
N PRO A 322 -20.54 4.01 20.48
CA PRO A 322 -21.59 3.93 21.49
C PRO A 322 -22.54 5.13 21.39
N SER A 323 -23.84 4.87 21.49
CA SER A 323 -24.87 5.87 21.74
C SER A 323 -26.13 5.19 22.29
N GLY A 324 -27.11 5.97 22.75
CA GLY A 324 -28.41 5.43 23.19
C GLY A 324 -29.21 4.71 22.10
N ALA A 325 -28.80 4.81 20.83
CA ALA A 325 -29.41 4.11 19.70
C ALA A 325 -28.58 2.88 19.23
N ALA A 326 -27.37 2.69 19.76
CA ALA A 326 -26.43 1.69 19.27
C ALA A 326 -26.93 0.24 19.43
N GLN A 327 -26.34 -0.63 18.61
CA GLN A 327 -26.39 -2.08 18.78
C GLN A 327 -25.74 -2.48 20.11
N LYS A 328 -26.23 -3.56 20.73
CA LYS A 328 -25.80 -4.05 22.05
C LYS A 328 -25.47 -5.54 21.99
N PRO A 329 -24.61 -6.05 22.90
CA PRO A 329 -24.61 -7.46 23.24
C PRO A 329 -26.02 -7.98 23.56
N GLY A 330 -26.38 -9.15 23.04
CA GLY A 330 -27.72 -9.76 23.11
C GLY A 330 -28.70 -9.35 22.00
N ASP A 331 -28.40 -8.34 21.18
CA ASP A 331 -29.26 -8.04 20.02
C ASP A 331 -29.15 -9.15 18.95
N ILE A 332 -30.29 -9.55 18.36
CA ILE A 332 -30.32 -10.44 17.19
C ILE A 332 -30.53 -9.61 15.92
N VAL A 333 -29.64 -9.75 14.95
CA VAL A 333 -29.70 -9.07 13.64
C VAL A 333 -30.04 -10.05 12.53
N ARG A 334 -31.01 -9.68 11.69
CA ARG A 334 -31.31 -10.41 10.45
C ARG A 334 -30.49 -9.86 9.29
N MET A 335 -29.81 -10.75 8.59
CA MET A 335 -28.92 -10.46 7.44
C MET A 335 -29.70 -10.45 6.11
N HIS A 336 -29.02 -10.04 5.04
CA HIS A 336 -29.60 -9.87 3.70
C HIS A 336 -30.23 -11.17 3.15
N ASP A 337 -29.56 -12.30 3.37
CA ASP A 337 -29.99 -13.65 3.01
C ASP A 337 -31.04 -14.25 3.96
N GLY A 338 -31.52 -13.46 4.93
CA GLY A 338 -32.52 -13.86 5.90
C GLY A 338 -31.99 -14.54 7.16
N LYS A 339 -30.72 -14.96 7.20
CA LYS A 339 -30.09 -15.57 8.39
C LYS A 339 -30.08 -14.61 9.59
N THR A 340 -30.07 -15.16 10.79
CA THR A 340 -30.07 -14.42 12.06
C THR A 340 -28.74 -14.59 12.78
N VAL A 341 -28.25 -13.49 13.36
CA VAL A 341 -26.97 -13.45 14.08
C VAL A 341 -27.19 -12.83 15.45
N GLU A 342 -26.86 -13.58 16.49
CA GLU A 342 -26.75 -13.07 17.85
C GLU A 342 -25.44 -12.29 18.01
N ILE A 343 -25.55 -11.06 18.49
CA ILE A 343 -24.42 -10.15 18.68
C ILE A 343 -23.93 -10.30 20.11
N ILE A 344 -22.78 -10.95 20.31
CA ILE A 344 -22.16 -11.14 21.63
C ILE A 344 -21.21 -9.98 21.97
N SER A 345 -20.58 -9.41 20.95
CA SER A 345 -19.73 -8.23 21.06
C SER A 345 -20.00 -7.29 19.89
N THR A 346 -20.04 -5.99 20.14
CA THR A 346 -20.04 -4.97 19.06
C THR A 346 -18.63 -4.64 18.56
N ASP A 347 -17.60 -5.24 19.17
CA ASP A 347 -16.18 -5.25 18.74
C ASP A 347 -15.89 -6.45 17.79
N ALA A 348 -16.88 -6.83 16.98
CA ALA A 348 -16.88 -8.08 16.21
C ALA A 348 -17.71 -7.99 14.91
N GLU A 349 -17.42 -6.94 14.16
CA GLU A 349 -18.09 -6.48 12.95
C GLU A 349 -17.56 -7.05 11.62
N GLY A 350 -16.46 -7.84 11.59
CA GLY A 350 -15.84 -8.29 10.33
C GLY A 350 -15.12 -9.65 10.28
N ARG A 351 -15.67 -10.73 10.87
CA ARG A 351 -14.94 -12.01 11.14
C ARG A 351 -15.54 -13.32 10.56
N MET A 352 -14.83 -14.47 10.62
CA MET A 352 -14.85 -15.59 9.62
C MET A 352 -14.41 -17.11 10.24
N ILE A 353 -13.32 -18.02 10.21
CA ILE A 353 -12.72 -19.22 9.40
C ILE A 353 -13.02 -20.68 9.91
N LEU A 354 -12.75 -21.66 9.02
CA LEU A 354 -13.15 -23.08 9.06
C LEU A 354 -12.29 -23.96 10.00
N GLU A 355 -12.86 -24.20 11.17
CA GLU A 355 -12.89 -25.49 11.92
C GLU A 355 -13.61 -25.24 13.27
N TYR A 356 -13.53 -24.01 13.74
CA TYR A 356 -14.15 -23.44 14.94
C TYR A 356 -15.68 -23.24 14.81
N GLY A 357 -16.36 -24.04 13.98
CA GLY A 357 -17.77 -23.88 13.64
C GLY A 357 -18.72 -24.06 14.83
N GLU A 358 -18.31 -24.88 15.80
CA GLU A 358 -19.00 -25.04 17.09
C GLU A 358 -18.95 -23.77 17.95
N LEU A 359 -17.84 -23.01 17.91
CA LEU A 359 -17.68 -21.84 18.78
C LEU A 359 -18.62 -20.69 18.43
N ILE A 360 -19.13 -20.64 17.19
CA ILE A 360 -20.10 -19.63 16.75
C ILE A 360 -21.56 -20.12 16.79
N LYS A 361 -21.87 -21.23 17.47
CA LYS A 361 -23.28 -21.64 17.65
C LYS A 361 -24.03 -20.69 18.58
N SER A 362 -25.20 -20.23 18.14
CA SER A 362 -26.18 -19.58 19.01
C SER A 362 -27.25 -20.60 19.42
N ASP A 363 -27.82 -20.38 20.60
CA ASP A 363 -28.92 -21.14 21.17
C ASP A 363 -30.28 -20.48 20.83
N ILE A 364 -30.24 -19.27 20.25
CA ILE A 364 -31.39 -18.39 19.97
C ILE A 364 -31.39 -17.75 18.57
N ALA A 365 -30.36 -18.00 17.76
CA ALA A 365 -30.18 -17.52 16.38
C ALA A 365 -29.41 -18.55 15.54
N ASP A 366 -29.23 -18.30 14.23
CA ASP A 366 -28.48 -19.23 13.36
C ASP A 366 -26.98 -19.29 13.69
N MET A 367 -26.41 -18.22 14.28
CA MET A 367 -25.02 -18.16 14.78
C MET A 367 -24.77 -16.97 15.72
N LYS A 368 -23.69 -17.03 16.51
CA LYS A 368 -23.10 -15.89 17.26
C LYS A 368 -22.05 -15.17 16.40
N ASN A 369 -21.85 -13.87 16.59
CA ASN A 369 -20.85 -13.10 15.83
C ASN A 369 -19.39 -13.24 16.32
N VAL A 370 -19.13 -14.02 17.39
CA VAL A 370 -17.78 -14.36 17.90
C VAL A 370 -17.75 -15.82 18.34
N GLY A 371 -16.55 -16.40 18.38
CA GLY A 371 -16.28 -17.68 19.07
C GLY A 371 -15.42 -17.55 20.33
N GLY A 372 -15.31 -16.36 20.91
CA GLY A 372 -14.50 -16.09 22.11
C GLY A 372 -13.05 -15.67 21.82
N ARG A 373 -12.17 -15.81 22.83
CA ARG A 373 -10.76 -15.38 22.77
C ARG A 373 -9.84 -16.30 21.96
N PRO A 374 -9.91 -17.64 22.08
CA PRO A 374 -9.04 -18.51 21.30
C PRO A 374 -9.26 -18.30 19.80
N ALA A 375 -8.15 -18.22 19.05
CA ALA A 375 -8.17 -18.22 17.60
C ALA A 375 -9.11 -17.15 16.97
N GLY A 376 -9.08 -15.90 17.45
CA GLY A 376 -9.98 -14.82 16.98
C GLY A 376 -9.97 -14.51 15.46
N THR A 377 -8.81 -14.67 14.80
CA THR A 377 -8.67 -14.60 13.32
C THR A 377 -9.05 -15.91 12.61
N ILE A 378 -9.20 -17.01 13.36
CA ILE A 378 -9.62 -18.33 12.84
C ILE A 378 -11.12 -18.54 13.11
N THR A 379 -11.72 -17.83 14.06
CA THR A 379 -13.12 -17.36 13.98
C THR A 379 -13.20 -16.07 13.11
N GLY A 380 -12.24 -15.90 12.16
CA GLY A 380 -11.93 -14.71 11.35
C GLY A 380 -11.84 -14.84 9.80
N GLY A 381 -11.96 -16.04 9.16
CA GLY A 381 -12.20 -16.44 7.71
C GLY A 381 -13.39 -17.31 6.97
N PHE A 382 -14.60 -17.98 7.20
CA PHE A 382 -15.78 -18.52 8.04
C PHE A 382 -17.16 -17.85 8.34
N PHE A 383 -17.50 -17.24 9.48
CA PHE A 383 -18.74 -16.44 9.66
C PHE A 383 -19.16 -15.67 8.38
N LEU A 384 -18.35 -14.81 7.73
CA LEU A 384 -18.70 -14.30 6.36
C LEU A 384 -18.85 -15.42 5.30
N SER A 385 -18.14 -16.55 5.38
CA SER A 385 -18.37 -17.71 4.50
C SER A 385 -19.66 -18.50 4.78
N ARG A 386 -20.37 -18.25 5.89
CA ARG A 386 -21.79 -18.66 6.02
C ARG A 386 -22.70 -17.87 5.07
N PHE A 387 -22.18 -16.79 4.47
CA PHE A 387 -22.82 -15.95 3.45
C PHE A 387 -22.15 -16.10 2.07
N ILE A 388 -21.25 -17.09 1.89
CA ILE A 388 -20.63 -17.44 0.60
C ILE A 388 -20.98 -18.89 0.29
N GLU A 389 -21.79 -19.12 -0.74
CA GLU A 389 -22.27 -20.46 -1.09
C GLU A 389 -21.31 -21.21 -2.01
N LYS A 390 -21.51 -21.12 -3.34
CA LYS A 390 -20.81 -21.91 -4.37
C LYS A 390 -19.67 -21.15 -5.06
N THR A 391 -19.31 -19.96 -4.55
CA THR A 391 -18.29 -19.09 -5.15
C THR A 391 -16.95 -19.33 -4.48
N PRO A 392 -15.87 -19.64 -5.22
CA PRO A 392 -14.51 -19.69 -4.66
C PRO A 392 -14.15 -18.35 -4.00
N TRP A 393 -13.65 -18.39 -2.77
CA TRP A 393 -13.30 -17.18 -2.03
C TRP A 393 -11.99 -17.34 -1.25
N ALA A 394 -11.42 -16.20 -0.88
CA ALA A 394 -10.47 -16.05 0.20
C ALA A 394 -10.80 -14.74 0.93
N HIS A 395 -10.21 -14.52 2.10
CA HIS A 395 -10.00 -13.15 2.57
C HIS A 395 -8.57 -12.99 3.09
N LEU A 396 -8.20 -11.75 3.34
CA LEU A 396 -6.86 -11.36 3.78
C LEU A 396 -7.04 -10.57 5.08
N ASP A 397 -6.75 -11.18 6.24
CA ASP A 397 -6.63 -10.42 7.48
C ASP A 397 -5.37 -9.54 7.36
N ILE A 398 -5.58 -8.23 7.31
CA ILE A 398 -4.52 -7.23 7.18
C ILE A 398 -4.25 -6.48 8.48
N ALA A 399 -4.89 -6.80 9.60
CA ALA A 399 -4.80 -6.01 10.84
C ALA A 399 -3.33 -5.79 11.28
N GLY A 400 -2.54 -6.85 11.32
CA GLY A 400 -1.10 -6.79 11.64
C GLY A 400 -0.17 -6.21 10.56
N THR A 401 -0.71 -5.69 9.45
CA THR A 401 0.07 -5.19 8.29
C THR A 401 -0.45 -3.90 7.65
N ALA A 402 -1.62 -3.41 8.06
CA ALA A 402 -2.28 -2.22 7.52
C ALA A 402 -1.55 -0.91 7.85
N TRP A 403 -0.92 -0.84 9.03
CA TRP A 403 -0.01 0.25 9.42
C TRP A 403 1.35 -0.28 9.89
N GLU A 404 2.34 0.60 9.95
CA GLU A 404 3.71 0.35 10.41
C GLU A 404 4.07 1.43 11.45
N GLU A 405 4.70 1.04 12.56
CA GLU A 405 4.88 1.93 13.72
C GLU A 405 6.27 2.56 13.81
N LYS A 406 7.29 1.79 13.43
CA LYS A 406 8.70 2.20 13.48
C LYS A 406 9.17 2.78 12.14
N GLY A 407 8.52 2.36 11.06
CA GLY A 407 8.88 2.72 9.70
C GLY A 407 10.01 1.86 9.13
N ARG A 408 10.08 1.81 7.80
CA ARG A 408 11.16 1.25 6.98
C ARG A 408 11.37 2.19 5.78
N PRO A 409 12.50 2.15 5.05
CA PRO A 409 12.79 3.15 4.01
C PRO A 409 11.64 3.39 3.01
N TYR A 410 10.95 2.34 2.52
CA TYR A 410 9.80 2.47 1.62
C TYR A 410 8.41 2.32 2.29
N LYS A 411 8.38 2.16 3.63
CA LYS A 411 7.15 2.04 4.44
C LYS A 411 7.22 3.04 5.61
N PRO A 412 6.90 4.33 5.41
CA PRO A 412 6.88 5.30 6.49
C PRO A 412 5.85 4.94 7.57
N LYS A 413 5.97 5.57 8.75
CA LYS A 413 5.04 5.37 9.87
C LYS A 413 3.60 5.76 9.48
N GLY A 414 2.62 4.98 9.96
CA GLY A 414 1.22 5.10 9.57
C GLY A 414 0.84 4.03 8.54
N ALA A 415 -0.12 4.34 7.67
CA ALA A 415 -0.62 3.40 6.66
C ALA A 415 0.49 2.81 5.77
N THR A 416 0.44 1.50 5.52
CA THR A 416 1.44 0.83 4.67
C THR A 416 1.09 0.86 3.18
N GLY A 417 -0.20 0.87 2.83
CA GLY A 417 -0.70 0.59 1.48
C GLY A 417 -0.71 -0.92 1.15
N ILE A 418 -0.91 -1.79 2.14
CA ILE A 418 -1.07 -3.24 1.95
C ILE A 418 -2.31 -3.57 1.10
N GLY A 419 -2.40 -4.81 0.61
CA GLY A 419 -3.47 -5.25 -0.29
C GLY A 419 -3.25 -4.80 -1.74
N VAL A 420 -3.04 -3.50 -2.00
CA VAL A 420 -2.99 -2.91 -3.35
C VAL A 420 -2.07 -3.67 -4.32
N ARG A 421 -0.80 -3.90 -3.94
CA ARG A 421 0.15 -4.66 -4.77
C ARG A 421 -0.25 -6.13 -4.93
N LEU A 422 -0.70 -6.78 -3.86
CA LEU A 422 -1.09 -8.19 -3.88
C LEU A 422 -2.30 -8.45 -4.79
N LEU A 423 -3.34 -7.62 -4.67
CA LEU A 423 -4.52 -7.67 -5.53
C LEU A 423 -4.17 -7.31 -6.98
N SER A 424 -3.29 -6.34 -7.20
CA SER A 424 -2.88 -5.98 -8.57
C SER A 424 -2.04 -7.07 -9.23
N GLU A 425 -1.12 -7.73 -8.52
CA GLU A 425 -0.38 -8.88 -9.05
C GLU A 425 -1.32 -10.08 -9.29
N LEU A 426 -2.33 -10.30 -8.44
CA LEU A 426 -3.39 -11.28 -8.71
C LEU A 426 -4.14 -10.95 -10.01
N PHE A 427 -4.46 -9.67 -10.26
CA PHE A 427 -5.15 -9.22 -11.48
C PHE A 427 -4.28 -9.27 -12.76
N ILE A 428 -2.96 -9.22 -12.62
CA ILE A 428 -2.00 -9.28 -13.74
C ILE A 428 -1.71 -10.73 -14.15
N ASN A 429 -1.86 -11.67 -13.23
CA ASN A 429 -1.52 -13.09 -13.39
C ASN A 429 -2.73 -14.02 -13.10
N TRP A 430 -3.93 -13.56 -13.48
CA TRP A 430 -5.18 -14.33 -13.48
C TRP A 430 -5.35 -15.04 -14.82
#